data_AF-A0A7W1GLW9-F1
#
_entry.id   AF-A0A7W1GLW9-F1
#
_cell.length_a   1.000
_cell.length_b   1.000
_cell.length_c   1.000
_cell.angle_alpha   90.00
_cell.angle_beta   90.00
_cell.angle_gamma   90.00
#
_symmetry.space_group_name_H-M   'P 1'
#
loop_
_entity.id
_entity.type
_entity.pdbx_description
1 polymer ?
#
loop_
_entity_poly.entity_id
_entity_poly.type
_entity_poly.pdbx_seq_one_letter_code
_entity_poly.pdbx_strand_id
1 'polypeptide(L)' 'MYLKNAGYTVRTAATGGEALALVASDPPDLVVLDLMLPDIDGIEICRRVRQRSDLP' A
#
# COMPACT_ATOMS: atom_id res chain seq x y z
N MET A 1 -3.60 13.80 -7.04
CA MET A 1 -4.62 14.82 -6.73
C MET A 1 -6.03 14.26 -6.67
N TYR A 2 -6.47 13.42 -7.60
CA TYR A 2 -7.86 12.89 -7.64
C TYR A 2 -8.38 12.32 -6.31
N LEU A 3 -7.66 11.39 -5.68
CA LEU A 3 -8.08 10.80 -4.40
C LEU A 3 -8.14 11.81 -3.25
N LYS A 4 -7.16 12.72 -3.15
CA LYS A 4 -7.19 13.80 -2.15
C LYS A 4 -8.36 14.75 -2.38
N ASN A 5 -8.65 15.09 -3.64
CA ASN A 5 -9.76 15.97 -4.01
C ASN A 5 -11.12 15.32 -3.76
N ALA A 6 -11.20 13.99 -3.78
CA ALA A 6 -12.38 13.23 -3.41
C ALA A 6 -12.56 13.10 -1.87
N GLY A 7 -11.68 13.72 -1.07
CA GLY A 7 -11.77 13.73 0.39
C GLY A 7 -11.03 12.58 1.09
N TYR A 8 -10.30 11.74 0.36
CA TYR A 8 -9.52 10.65 0.97
C TYR A 8 -8.19 11.17 1.55
N THR A 9 -7.80 10.63 2.70
CA THR A 9 -6.44 10.76 3.21
C THR A 9 -5.53 9.84 2.41
N VAL A 10 -4.55 10.41 1.70
CA VAL A 10 -3.68 9.66 0.80
C VAL A 10 -2.24 9.74 1.28
N ARG A 11 -1.64 8.57 1.51
CA ARG A 11 -0.20 8.37 1.73
C ARG A 11 0.39 7.64 0.53
N THR A 12 1.65 7.91 0.22
CA THR A 12 2.35 7.34 -0.94
C THR A 12 3.60 6.63 -0.46
N ALA A 13 3.92 5.50 -1.08
CA ALA A 13 5.20 4.81 -0.93
C ALA A 13 5.87 4.68 -2.29
N ALA A 14 7.19 4.90 -2.34
CA ALA A 14 7.98 4.74 -3.57
C ALA A 14 8.59 3.34 -3.69
N THR A 15 8.59 2.56 -2.60
CA THR A 15 9.16 1.21 -2.53
C THR A 15 8.23 0.26 -1.78
N GLY A 16 8.41 -1.04 -2.00
CA GLY A 16 7.67 -2.07 -1.29
C GLY A 16 7.98 -2.09 0.20
N GLY A 17 9.23 -1.85 0.58
CA GLY A 17 9.62 -1.71 1.97
C GLY A 17 8.89 -0.57 2.69
N GLU A 18 8.80 0.59 2.05
CA GLU A 18 8.03 1.74 2.58
C GLU A 18 6.55 1.40 2.67
N ALA A 19 5.97 0.80 1.63
CA ALA A 19 4.56 0.40 1.63
C ALA A 19 4.21 -0.54 2.80
N LEU A 20 5.04 -1.57 3.03
CA LEU A 20 4.84 -2.51 4.14
C LEU A 20 4.96 -1.84 5.51
N ALA A 21 5.90 -0.90 5.67
CA ALA A 21 6.06 -0.14 6.91
C ALA A 21 4.86 0.79 7.18
N LEU A 22 4.32 1.43 6.13
CA LEU A 22 3.12 2.27 6.23
C LEU A 22 1.90 1.44 6.66
N VAL A 23 1.63 0.33 5.96
CA VAL A 23 0.50 -0.55 6.29
C VAL A 23 0.58 -1.10 7.72
N ALA A 24 1.78 -1.37 8.23
CA ALA A 24 1.97 -1.89 9.58
C ALA A 24 1.82 -0.81 10.68
N SER A 25 2.23 0.43 10.41
CA SER A 25 2.23 1.52 11.40
C SER A 25 0.92 2.29 11.46
N ASP A 26 0.23 2.39 10.34
CA ASP A 26 -0.99 3.18 10.16
C ASP A 26 -1.82 2.51 9.05
N PRO A 27 -2.60 1.47 9.39
CA PRO A 27 -3.29 0.64 8.42
C PRO A 27 -4.30 1.46 7.60
N PRO A 28 -4.17 1.51 6.26
CA PRO A 28 -5.13 2.20 5.40
C PRO A 28 -6.38 1.36 5.19
N ASP A 29 -7.48 1.98 4.76
CA ASP A 29 -8.71 1.26 4.39
C ASP A 29 -8.64 0.58 3.01
N LEU A 30 -7.72 1.00 2.14
CA LEU A 30 -7.52 0.48 0.78
C LEU A 30 -6.10 0.75 0.29
N VAL A 31 -5.52 -0.18 -0.47
CA VAL A 31 -4.20 0.00 -1.10
C VAL A 31 -4.29 -0.06 -2.62
N VAL A 32 -3.85 1.01 -3.28
CA VAL A 32 -3.57 0.99 -4.73
C VAL A 32 -2.10 0.66 -4.92
N LEU A 33 -1.80 -0.48 -5.54
CA LEU A 33 -0.45 -1.02 -5.63
C LEU A 33 0.00 -1.20 -7.08
N ASP A 34 1.22 -0.74 -7.37
CA ASP A 34 1.91 -1.06 -8.63
C ASP A 34 2.55 -2.45 -8.54
N LEU A 35 2.55 -3.18 -9.65
CA LEU A 35 3.18 -4.50 -9.75
C LEU A 35 4.70 -4.38 -9.86
N MET A 36 5.20 -3.35 -10.53
CA MET A 36 6.63 -3.16 -10.79
C MET A 36 7.22 -2.07 -9.89
N LEU A 37 7.73 -2.48 -8.73
CA LEU A 37 8.47 -1.60 -7.83
C LEU A 37 9.97 -1.91 -7.86
N PRO A 38 10.83 -0.95 -7.48
CA PRO A 38 12.29 -1.10 -7.60
C PRO A 38 12.91 -2.16 -6.69
N ASP A 39 12.23 -2.57 -5.61
CA ASP A 39 12.76 -3.45 -4.57
C ASP A 39 11.97 -4.77 -4.39
N ILE A 40 10.64 -4.72 -4.35
CA ILE A 40 9.77 -5.88 -4.10
C ILE A 40 8.60 -5.87 -5.08
N ASP A 41 8.30 -7.03 -5.69
CA ASP A 41 7.13 -7.19 -6.56
C ASP A 41 5.80 -6.90 -5.84
N GLY A 42 4.87 -6.21 -6.52
CA GLY A 42 3.56 -5.87 -5.95
C GLY A 42 2.75 -7.08 -5.49
N ILE A 43 2.85 -8.22 -6.17
CA ILE A 43 2.18 -9.46 -5.77
C ILE A 43 2.71 -9.95 -4.42
N GLU A 44 4.02 -9.85 -4.20
CA GLU A 44 4.66 -10.26 -2.94
C GLU A 44 4.25 -9.33 -1.78
N ILE A 45 4.11 -8.03 -2.03
CA ILE A 45 3.57 -7.08 -1.05
C ILE A 45 2.12 -7.45 -0.70
N CYS A 46 1.25 -7.62 -1.70
CA CYS A 46 -0.14 -8.05 -1.51
C CYS A 46 -0.21 -9.34 -0.68
N ARG A 47 0.63 -10.33 -1.01
CA ARG A 47 0.69 -11.60 -0.28
C ARG A 47 1.04 -11.39 1.20
N ARG A 48 2.03 -10.55 1.52
CA ARG A 48 2.43 -10.26 2.91
C ARG A 48 1.36 -9.51 3.69
N VAL A 49 0.69 -8.53 3.07
CA VAL A 49 -0.40 -7.79 3.71
C VAL A 49 -1.56 -8.73 4.03
N ARG A 50 -1.95 -9.59 3.08
CA ARG A 50 -3.06 -10.56 3.24
C ARG A 50 -2.82 -11.64 4.29
N GLN A 51 -1.58 -11.84 4.73
CA GLN A 51 -1.31 -12.76 5.85
C GLN A 51 -1.78 -12.21 7.21
N ARG A 52 -2.04 -10.90 7.30
CA ARG A 52 -2.33 -10.22 8.56
C ARG A 52 -3.55 -9.31 8.50
N SER A 53 -4.13 -9.11 7.32
CA SER A 53 -5.23 -8.18 7.12
C SER A 53 -6.09 -8.52 5.91
N ASP A 54 -7.36 -8.15 5.97
CA ASP A 54 -8.33 -8.30 4.88
C ASP A 54 -8.50 -7.01 4.06
N LEU A 55 -7.46 -6.17 4.06
CA LEU A 55 -7.46 -4.90 3.31
C LEU A 55 -7.74 -5.15 1.82
N PRO A 56 -8.68 -4.39 1.22
CA PRO A 56 -8.90 -4.36 -0.22
C PRO A 56 -7.71 -3.86 -1.02
#